data_AF-A0A6V7J1N0-F1
#
_entry.id   AF-A0A6V7J1N0-F1
#
_cell.length_a   1.000
_cell.length_b   1.000
_cell.length_c   1.000
_cell.angle_alpha   90.00
_cell.angle_beta   90.00
_cell.angle_gamma   90.00
#
_symmetry.space_group_name_H-M   'P 1'
#
loop_
_entity.id
_entity.type
_entity.pdbx_description
1 polymer ?
#
loop_
_entity_poly.entity_id
_entity_poly.type
_entity_poly.pdbx_seq_one_letter_code
_entity_poly.pdbx_strand_id
1 'polypeptide(L)'
;MIMDLTSLGYVCESPLVRGKQLDEFTRKLNILTKEEIKSSFEVSHKDMLDILRQAVPCVGCRRSVERLFYDVMTSGHQALDPLIVTKEGMITLSDEVLESPKLLCTMLQGH
;
A
#
# COMPACT_ATOMS: atom_id res chain seq x y z
N MET A 1 -17.33 4.16 25.75
CA MET A 1 -16.85 5.35 25.01
C MET A 1 -16.44 4.89 23.62
N ILE A 2 -17.13 5.36 22.58
CA ILE A 2 -16.74 5.13 21.18
C ILE A 2 -15.98 6.38 20.76
N MET A 3 -14.73 6.21 20.30
CA MET A 3 -13.91 7.33 19.83
C MET A 3 -14.29 7.57 18.38
N ASP A 4 -14.80 8.76 18.07
CA ASP A 4 -15.11 9.15 16.70
C ASP A 4 -13.80 9.52 15.99
N LEU A 5 -13.32 8.61 15.13
CA LEU A 5 -12.05 8.75 14.40
C LEU A 5 -12.21 9.51 13.08
N THR A 6 -13.45 9.86 12.70
CA THR A 6 -13.78 10.45 11.40
C THR A 6 -13.12 11.81 11.21
N SER A 7 -12.97 12.59 12.28
CA SER A 7 -12.34 13.92 12.25
C SER A 7 -10.81 13.91 12.22
N LEU A 8 -10.18 12.74 12.41
CA LEU A 8 -8.72 12.62 12.44
C LEU A 8 -8.10 12.35 11.06
N GLY A 9 -8.92 12.27 10.00
CA GLY A 9 -8.44 12.00 8.65
C GLY A 9 -7.87 10.59 8.46
N TYR A 10 -8.05 9.69 9.45
CA TYR A 10 -7.64 8.29 9.34
C TYR A 10 -8.59 7.44 8.49
N VAL A 11 -9.77 7.96 8.16
CA VAL A 11 -10.73 7.29 7.29
C VAL A 11 -10.55 7.83 5.87
N CYS A 12 -9.89 7.06 5.02
CA CYS A 12 -9.78 7.37 3.60
C CYS A 12 -11.07 6.91 2.89
N GLU A 13 -12.17 7.67 3.02
CA GLU A 13 -13.36 7.46 2.18
C GLU A 13 -13.13 8.09 0.80
N SER A 14 -12.19 7.56 0.03
CA SER A 14 -12.08 7.92 -1.38
C SER A 14 -13.35 7.46 -2.09
N PRO A 15 -14.15 8.36 -2.69
CA PRO A 15 -15.35 7.95 -3.41
C PRO A 15 -14.94 6.99 -4.51
N LEU A 16 -15.53 5.79 -4.52
CA LEU A 16 -15.22 4.76 -5.50
C LEU A 16 -15.25 5.35 -6.91
N VAL A 17 -14.13 5.22 -7.63
CA VAL A 17 -13.97 5.77 -8.97
C VAL A 17 -14.99 5.12 -9.90
N ARG A 18 -15.66 5.94 -10.73
CA ARG A 18 -16.73 5.50 -11.63
C ARG A 18 -16.58 6.13 -13.02
N GLY A 19 -17.16 5.46 -14.00
CA GLY A 19 -17.27 5.95 -15.37
C GLY A 19 -15.96 5.81 -16.16
N LYS A 20 -15.76 6.72 -17.12
CA LYS A 20 -14.71 6.61 -18.16
C LYS A 20 -13.30 6.38 -17.61
N GLN A 21 -12.96 6.95 -16.44
CA GLN A 21 -11.63 6.78 -15.85
C GLN A 21 -11.39 5.35 -15.36
N LEU A 22 -12.41 4.71 -14.77
CA LEU A 22 -12.33 3.32 -14.35
C LEU A 22 -12.22 2.39 -15.56
N ASP A 23 -12.98 2.66 -16.62
CA ASP A 23 -12.94 1.86 -17.85
C ASP A 23 -11.57 1.94 -18.53
N GLU A 24 -11.00 3.14 -18.61
CA GLU A 24 -9.66 3.35 -19.18
C GLU A 24 -8.58 2.67 -18.33
N PHE A 25 -8.65 2.81 -17.00
CA PHE A 25 -7.73 2.15 -16.08
C PHE A 25 -7.82 0.62 -16.23
N THR A 26 -9.03 0.07 -16.19
CA THR A 26 -9.28 -1.37 -16.33
C THR A 26 -8.75 -1.87 -17.67
N ARG A 27 -8.98 -1.12 -18.76
CA ARG A 27 -8.44 -1.48 -20.08
C ARG A 27 -6.92 -1.52 -20.09
N LYS A 28 -6.24 -0.57 -19.45
CA LYS A 28 -4.76 -0.55 -19.36
C LYS A 28 -4.24 -1.66 -18.45
N LEU A 29 -4.90 -1.89 -17.32
CA LEU A 29 -4.53 -2.94 -16.37
C LEU A 29 -4.64 -4.33 -17.01
N ASN A 30 -5.67 -4.58 -17.82
CA ASN A 30 -5.87 -5.85 -18.52
C ASN A 30 -4.83 -6.14 -19.62
N ILE A 31 -3.96 -5.19 -19.96
CA ILE A 31 -2.84 -5.44 -20.88
C ILE A 31 -1.73 -6.23 -20.17
N LEU A 32 -1.61 -6.05 -18.86
CA LEU A 32 -0.59 -6.68 -18.03
C LEU A 32 -1.04 -8.08 -17.61
N THR A 33 -0.09 -9.01 -17.50
CA THR A 33 -0.37 -10.30 -16.87
C THR A 33 -0.52 -10.15 -15.35
N LYS A 34 -1.08 -11.16 -14.67
CA LYS A 34 -1.23 -11.13 -13.21
C LYS A 34 0.13 -10.99 -12.50
N GLU A 35 1.17 -11.60 -13.06
CA GLU A 35 2.54 -11.53 -12.55
C GLU A 35 3.14 -10.14 -12.75
N GLU A 36 2.88 -9.51 -13.89
CA GLU A 36 3.32 -8.13 -14.17
C GLU A 36 2.61 -7.12 -13.26
N ILE A 37 1.31 -7.30 -13.03
CA ILE A 37 0.55 -6.48 -12.08
C ILE A 37 1.17 -6.64 -10.68
N LYS A 38 1.34 -7.87 -10.20
CA LYS A 38 1.89 -8.13 -8.87
C LYS A 38 3.28 -7.51 -8.69
N SER A 39 4.18 -7.74 -9.62
CA SER A 39 5.54 -7.18 -9.57
C SER A 39 5.58 -5.65 -9.65
N SER A 40 4.59 -5.02 -10.31
CA SER A 40 4.46 -3.56 -10.36
C SER A 40 4.08 -2.94 -9.01
N PHE A 41 3.48 -3.73 -8.10
CA PHE A 41 3.10 -3.28 -6.75
C PHE A 41 4.03 -3.81 -5.66
N GLU A 42 5.14 -4.44 -6.02
CA GLU A 42 6.16 -4.90 -5.08
C GLU A 42 7.23 -3.84 -4.88
N VAL A 43 7.42 -3.41 -3.62
CA VAL A 43 8.45 -2.45 -3.23
C VAL A 43 9.43 -3.15 -2.30
N SER A 44 10.72 -3.07 -2.61
CA SER A 44 11.73 -3.69 -1.74
C SER A 44 11.91 -2.90 -0.45
N HIS A 45 12.26 -3.60 0.63
CA HIS A 45 12.63 -2.94 1.89
C HIS A 45 13.72 -1.87 1.72
N LYS A 46 14.66 -2.06 0.79
CA LYS A 46 15.72 -1.08 0.51
C LYS A 46 15.14 0.22 -0.02
N ASP A 47 14.25 0.14 -1.01
CA ASP A 47 13.62 1.31 -1.61
C ASP A 47 12.76 2.05 -0.57
N MET A 48 12.03 1.30 0.27
CA MET A 48 11.25 1.89 1.36
C MET A 48 12.14 2.63 2.35
N LEU A 49 13.25 2.02 2.80
CA LEU A 49 14.17 2.68 3.73
C LEU A 49 14.85 3.90 3.10
N ASP A 50 15.14 3.88 1.81
CA ASP A 50 15.75 5.01 1.11
C ASP A 50 14.78 6.18 0.97
N ILE A 51 13.49 5.93 0.76
CA ILE A 51 12.43 6.95 0.84
C ILE A 51 12.31 7.47 2.27
N LEU A 52 12.27 6.58 3.27
CA LEU A 52 12.18 6.95 4.68
C LEU A 52 13.36 7.83 5.11
N ARG A 53 14.56 7.56 4.59
CA ARG A 53 15.76 8.38 4.83
C ARG A 53 15.62 9.80 4.31
N GLN A 54 14.92 9.99 3.19
CA GLN A 54 14.68 11.29 2.56
C GLN A 54 13.50 12.04 3.23
N ALA A 55 12.45 11.32 3.62
CA ALA A 55 11.24 11.91 4.19
C ALA A 55 11.38 12.29 5.67
N VAL A 56 12.19 11.55 6.44
CA VAL A 56 12.30 11.74 7.90
C VAL A 56 13.73 12.12 8.30
N PRO A 57 13.97 13.36 8.78
CA PRO A 57 15.32 13.80 9.14
C PRO A 57 15.86 13.13 10.42
N CYS A 58 14.96 12.73 11.34
CA CYS A 58 15.34 12.14 12.62
C CYS A 58 15.87 10.70 12.47
N VAL A 59 17.12 10.46 12.88
CA VAL A 59 17.75 9.12 12.86
C VAL A 59 17.01 8.12 13.77
N GLY A 60 16.55 8.57 14.94
CA GLY A 60 15.84 7.73 15.91
C GLY A 60 14.51 7.21 15.36
N CYS A 61 13.71 8.09 14.76
CA CYS A 61 12.43 7.72 14.13
C CYS A 61 12.65 6.71 13.01
N ARG A 62 13.66 6.93 12.15
CA ARG A 62 13.99 6.00 11.06
C ARG A 62 14.31 4.60 11.57
N ARG A 63 15.18 4.49 12.59
CA ARG A 63 15.52 3.21 13.22
C ARG A 63 14.32 2.54 13.90
N SER A 64 13.39 3.33 14.44
CA SER A 64 12.17 2.79 15.05
C SER A 64 11.26 2.16 14.00
N VAL A 65 11.07 2.81 12.86
CA VAL A 65 10.26 2.28 11.74
C VAL A 65 10.93 1.06 11.12
N GLU A 66 12.25 1.08 10.93
CA GLU A 66 13.02 -0.05 10.43
C GLU A 66 12.87 -1.29 11.34
N ARG A 67 12.99 -1.12 12.67
CA ARG A 67 12.74 -2.22 13.61
C ARG A 67 11.32 -2.76 13.51
N LEU A 68 10.32 -1.87 13.50
CA LEU A 68 8.92 -2.27 13.38
C LEU A 68 8.68 -3.05 12.08
N PHE A 69 9.29 -2.63 10.98
CA PHE A 69 9.20 -3.35 9.70
C PHE A 69 9.73 -4.78 9.83
N TYR A 70 10.91 -4.97 10.44
CA TYR A 70 11.46 -6.30 10.67
C TYR A 70 10.61 -7.17 11.61
N ASP A 71 10.01 -6.57 12.64
CA ASP A 71 9.11 -7.26 13.55
C ASP A 71 7.84 -7.73 12.83
N VAL A 72 7.26 -6.88 11.98
CA VAL A 72 6.09 -7.21 11.12
C VAL A 72 6.45 -8.31 10.12
N MET A 73 7.59 -8.18 9.45
CA MET A 73 8.12 -9.17 8.50
C MET A 73 8.32 -10.55 9.17
N THR A 74 8.86 -10.58 10.39
CA THR A 74 9.14 -11.83 11.12
C THR A 74 7.87 -12.44 11.69
N SER A 75 6.99 -11.63 12.25
CA SER A 75 5.71 -12.09 12.84
C SER A 75 4.70 -12.51 11.78
N GLY A 76 4.78 -11.97 10.56
CA GLY A 76 3.80 -12.18 9.49
C GLY A 76 2.44 -11.57 9.80
N HIS A 77 2.37 -10.63 10.74
CA HIS A 77 1.11 -10.00 11.14
C HIS A 77 0.66 -9.00 10.07
N GLN A 78 -0.55 -9.18 9.53
CA GLN A 78 -1.15 -8.27 8.55
C GLN A 78 -1.72 -7.03 9.24
N ALA A 79 -0.83 -6.17 9.74
CA ALA A 79 -1.20 -4.97 10.49
C ALA A 79 -1.56 -3.77 9.60
N LEU A 80 -1.22 -3.81 8.32
CA LEU A 80 -1.17 -2.64 7.43
C LEU A 80 -2.16 -2.73 6.26
N ASP A 81 -3.38 -3.24 6.46
CA ASP A 81 -4.36 -3.37 5.36
C ASP A 81 -4.54 -2.05 4.57
N PRO A 82 -4.51 -2.07 3.22
CA PRO A 82 -4.37 -3.24 2.32
C PRO A 82 -2.91 -3.63 1.97
N LEU A 83 -1.91 -3.02 2.60
CA LEU A 83 -0.50 -3.33 2.43
C LEU A 83 -0.09 -4.58 3.24
N ILE A 84 0.71 -5.43 2.61
CA ILE A 84 1.26 -6.65 3.18
C ILE A 84 2.78 -6.58 3.12
N VAL A 85 3.43 -6.89 4.24
CA VAL A 85 4.88 -7.11 4.28
C VAL A 85 5.15 -8.60 4.16
N THR A 86 5.84 -9.01 3.10
CA THR A 86 6.20 -10.41 2.87
C THR A 86 7.44 -10.81 3.67
N LYS A 87 7.63 -12.11 3.88
CA LYS A 87 8.81 -12.65 4.59
C LYS A 87 10.12 -12.48 3.82
N GLU A 88 10.02 -12.16 2.53
CA GLU A 88 11.14 -11.83 1.65
C GLU A 88 11.55 -10.35 1.78
N GLY A 89 10.80 -9.56 2.55
CA GLY A 89 11.11 -8.15 2.82
C GLY A 89 10.57 -7.24 1.72
N MET A 90 9.48 -7.65 1.06
CA MET A 90 8.78 -6.83 0.09
C MET A 90 7.49 -6.30 0.68
N ILE A 91 7.12 -5.09 0.27
CA ILE A 91 5.83 -4.50 0.55
C ILE A 91 4.99 -4.68 -0.71
N THR A 92 3.80 -5.24 -0.57
CA THR A 92 2.86 -5.44 -1.67
C THR A 92 1.42 -5.15 -1.21
N LEU A 93 0.45 -5.26 -2.10
CA LEU A 93 -0.96 -5.15 -1.80
C LEU A 93 -1.59 -6.53 -1.58
N SER A 94 -2.69 -6.59 -0.83
CA SER A 94 -3.49 -7.80 -0.71
C SER A 94 -4.04 -8.26 -2.05
N ASP A 95 -4.16 -9.58 -2.23
CA ASP A 95 -4.68 -10.16 -3.48
C ASP A 95 -6.10 -9.66 -3.78
N GLU A 96 -6.93 -9.43 -2.75
CA GLU A 96 -8.27 -8.86 -2.89
C GLU A 96 -8.27 -7.48 -3.56
N VAL A 97 -7.27 -6.65 -3.25
CA VAL A 97 -7.10 -5.34 -3.86
C VAL A 97 -6.51 -5.48 -5.25
N LEU A 98 -5.49 -6.32 -5.44
CA LEU A 98 -4.84 -6.55 -6.74
C LEU A 98 -5.80 -7.11 -7.80
N GLU A 99 -6.73 -7.96 -7.39
CA GLU A 99 -7.74 -8.55 -8.29
C GLU A 99 -8.91 -7.61 -8.58
N SER A 100 -9.01 -6.47 -7.89
CA SER A 100 -10.07 -5.49 -8.07
C SER A 100 -9.54 -4.22 -8.73
N PRO A 101 -9.71 -4.05 -10.06
CA PRO A 101 -9.31 -2.84 -10.77
C PRO A 101 -9.94 -1.57 -10.18
N LYS A 102 -11.13 -1.71 -9.60
CA LYS A 102 -11.84 -0.61 -8.95
C LYS A 102 -11.18 -0.17 -7.65
N LEU A 103 -10.72 -1.11 -6.82
CA LEU A 103 -10.01 -0.79 -5.58
C LEU A 103 -8.64 -0.18 -5.91
N LEU A 104 -7.88 -0.78 -6.83
CA LEU A 104 -6.61 -0.21 -7.30
C LEU A 104 -6.77 1.20 -7.86
N CYS A 105 -7.74 1.41 -8.75
CA CYS A 105 -8.00 2.73 -9.32
C CYS A 105 -8.37 3.75 -8.24
N THR A 106 -9.17 3.35 -7.24
CA THR A 106 -9.56 4.23 -6.13
C THR A 106 -8.39 4.57 -5.22
N MET A 107 -7.50 3.61 -4.94
CA MET A 107 -6.28 3.88 -4.17
C MET A 107 -5.32 4.82 -4.89
N LEU A 108 -5.14 4.63 -6.20
CA LEU A 108 -4.18 5.40 -6.99
C LEU A 108 -4.64 6.84 -7.32
N GLN A 109 -5.94 7.13 -7.25
CA GLN A 109 -6.45 8.48 -7.52
C GLN A 109 -6.34 9.46 -6.34
N GLY A 110 -6.10 8.96 -5.13
CA GLY A 110 -6.01 9.76 -3.91
C GLY A 110 -4.63 10.32 -3.59
N HIS A 111 -3.63 10.13 -4.47
CA HIS A 111 -2.23 10.45 -4.25
C HIS A 111 -1.67 11.42 -5.30
#